data_AF-A0A4Y2DGS5-F1
#
_entry.id   AF-A0A4Y2DGS5-F1
#
_cell.length_a   1.000
_cell.length_b   1.000
_cell.length_c   1.000
_cell.angle_alpha   90.00
_cell.angle_beta   90.00
_cell.angle_gamma   90.00
#
_symmetry.space_group_name_H-M   'P 1'
#
loop_
_entity.id
_entity.type
_entity.pdbx_description
1 polymer ?
#
loop_
_entity_poly.entity_id
_entity_poly.type
_entity_poly.pdbx_seq_one_letter_code
_entity_poly.pdbx_strand_id
1 'polypeptide(L)'
;MVIIIAADLSSSNRNFINVERFQRGNHPRRYRRQVFFNGIGNGKQVAPSHRISRIPRISSAELEKFVNRSVATVERRLGLLEQSIYANGIVLDPGSPSWFAAASAKTKVVAKNISKMALVAEEATRLLANQYKFNKDQILHALPTVDVRGTVLERDCPLTVDFPCRPKKYRAYSGYCNNVQNPRWGNANTAYVRYLSPDYSNNVNTPRQSAAGGPLPGARHVSAVVHSDSERPHPHLTVFLAIFAEFVFHDIFHTSQSAGYRGHRIRCCGVPKNFLHPECYPIIDDDTTSKLNFCVNYVRSSNVPRAGCTLGPREQINQVTSFLDASAIYGSSEEEVKRLRTYKNGLMKTQEGLELLPPDISNPHDCRASALNHKCFLAGDVRVNENVGLMVMHTLWVREHNRIARELLTINPHWTDDHLFEETRRIIGAELQHVTYSELLPALLGNQVLRQFDLQPREDSSFYHGYDINLNPGTSNAFAASVGASFYSMMPSHFFLYSQSSGLKDRTIPKPDTVGSMQISETHFYPEPLYKEGTLEQVLLGMTNQNAQSMDEFITREMNNNLLEDADESRCPLKV
;
A
#
# COMPACT_ATOMS: atom_id res chain seq x y z
N MET A 1 -6.79 3.55 7.20
CA MET A 1 -7.81 2.48 7.09
C MET A 1 -7.17 1.17 7.54
N VAL A 2 -7.32 0.82 8.82
CA VAL A 2 -6.66 -0.35 9.42
C VAL A 2 -7.40 -1.61 8.96
N ILE A 3 -6.75 -2.44 8.13
CA ILE A 3 -7.30 -3.74 7.72
C ILE A 3 -6.86 -4.78 8.75
N ILE A 4 -7.80 -5.24 9.57
CA ILE A 4 -7.54 -6.23 10.62
C ILE A 4 -7.82 -7.62 10.06
N ILE A 5 -6.80 -8.50 10.09
CA ILE A 5 -6.96 -9.93 9.84
C ILE A 5 -7.07 -10.62 11.20
N ALA A 6 -8.27 -11.09 11.54
CA ALA A 6 -8.44 -12.04 12.64
C ALA A 6 -7.91 -13.41 12.19
N ALA A 7 -6.76 -13.83 12.73
CA ALA A 7 -6.32 -15.21 12.69
C ALA A 7 -7.11 -16.01 13.72
N ASP A 8 -7.88 -16.99 13.25
CA ASP A 8 -8.63 -17.92 14.09
C ASP A 8 -7.65 -18.88 14.77
N LEU A 9 -7.38 -18.64 16.06
CA LEU A 9 -6.64 -19.55 16.93
C LEU A 9 -7.56 -20.69 17.39
N SER A 10 -7.98 -21.55 16.46
CA SER A 10 -8.67 -22.80 16.81
C SER A 10 -8.21 -23.98 15.95
N SER A 11 -6.96 -24.40 16.13
CA SER A 11 -6.65 -25.84 16.18
C SER A 11 -5.42 -26.08 17.04
N SER A 12 -5.59 -26.97 17.99
CA SER A 12 -4.64 -27.38 19.01
C SER A 12 -3.35 -27.98 18.41
N ASN A 13 -2.23 -27.30 18.61
CA ASN A 13 -0.97 -27.94 19.00
C ASN A 13 -0.06 -26.89 19.65
N ARG A 14 -0.10 -26.82 20.99
CA ARG A 14 0.84 -26.03 21.78
C ARG A 14 2.22 -26.66 21.66
N ASN A 15 3.15 -25.98 21.02
CA ASN A 15 4.57 -26.13 21.30
C ASN A 15 5.14 -24.72 21.52
N PHE A 16 5.16 -24.31 22.78
CA PHE A 16 5.97 -23.19 23.25
C PHE A 16 7.44 -23.57 23.05
N ILE A 17 8.18 -22.80 22.26
CA ILE A 17 9.64 -22.92 22.22
C ILE A 17 10.19 -22.12 23.41
N ASN A 18 10.52 -22.82 24.49
CA ASN A 18 11.35 -22.29 25.57
C ASN A 18 12.77 -22.07 25.04
N VAL A 19 13.30 -20.87 25.19
CA VAL A 19 14.71 -20.55 24.91
C VAL A 19 15.51 -20.84 26.18
N GLU A 20 16.08 -22.05 26.28
CA GLU A 20 17.09 -22.35 27.30
C GLU A 20 18.51 -21.99 26.81
N ARG A 21 19.27 -21.36 27.71
CA ARG A 21 20.69 -21.03 27.62
C ARG A 21 21.53 -22.28 27.32
N PHE A 22 22.47 -22.18 26.38
CA PHE A 22 23.63 -23.07 26.34
C PHE A 22 24.96 -22.30 26.31
N GLN A 23 25.85 -22.74 27.19
CA GLN A 23 27.17 -22.19 27.49
C GLN A 23 28.23 -22.51 26.42
N ARG A 24 29.33 -21.76 26.51
CA ARG A 24 30.52 -21.67 25.65
C ARG A 24 31.26 -23.00 25.40
N GLY A 25 31.82 -23.13 24.20
CA GLY A 25 32.91 -24.06 23.86
C GLY A 25 33.69 -23.56 22.62
N ASN A 26 35.02 -23.52 22.72
CA ASN A 26 35.97 -22.85 21.81
C ASN A 26 36.36 -23.64 20.54
N HIS A 27 36.75 -22.87 19.52
CA HIS A 27 37.67 -23.15 18.38
C HIS A 27 37.17 -23.76 17.05
N PRO A 28 37.83 -23.41 15.91
CA PRO A 28 37.15 -23.11 14.65
C PRO A 28 37.46 -24.13 13.54
N ARG A 29 36.45 -24.49 12.74
CA ARG A 29 36.65 -25.10 11.42
C ARG A 29 35.69 -24.51 10.40
N ARG A 30 36.28 -23.95 9.34
CA ARG A 30 35.62 -23.51 8.10
C ARG A 30 34.71 -24.64 7.58
N TYR A 31 33.41 -24.39 7.58
CA TYR A 31 32.45 -25.14 6.78
C TYR A 31 31.50 -24.15 6.13
N ARG A 32 31.50 -24.11 4.79
CA ARG A 32 30.37 -23.59 4.01
C ARG A 32 29.13 -24.36 4.46
N ARG A 33 28.25 -23.74 5.24
CA ARG A 33 26.94 -24.28 5.58
C ARG A 33 25.91 -23.58 4.70
N GLN A 34 25.42 -24.30 3.68
CA GLN A 34 24.04 -24.14 3.24
C GLN A 34 23.17 -24.28 4.49
N VAL A 35 22.43 -23.24 4.83
CA VAL A 35 21.47 -23.27 5.94
C VAL A 35 20.29 -24.12 5.47
N PHE A 36 20.36 -25.41 5.77
CA PHE A 36 19.22 -26.30 5.75
C PHE A 36 18.32 -25.96 6.94
N PHE A 37 17.05 -25.66 6.66
CA PHE A 37 15.97 -25.67 7.64
C PHE A 37 15.83 -27.08 8.23
N ASN A 38 16.57 -27.42 9.29
CA ASN A 38 16.33 -28.64 10.06
C ASN A 38 15.25 -28.39 11.10
N GLY A 39 14.02 -28.38 10.58
CA GLY A 39 12.76 -28.42 11.30
C GLY A 39 11.62 -28.96 10.42
N ILE A 40 11.94 -29.64 9.31
CA ILE A 40 11.04 -30.48 8.53
C ILE A 40 11.89 -31.68 8.10
N GLY A 41 11.54 -32.88 8.55
CA GLY A 41 12.30 -34.09 8.25
C GLY A 41 12.48 -34.31 6.75
N ASN A 42 13.55 -35.01 6.38
CA ASN A 42 13.86 -35.53 5.05
C ASN A 42 12.82 -36.56 4.53
N GLY A 43 11.54 -36.19 4.54
CA GLY A 43 10.63 -36.67 3.51
C GLY A 43 10.88 -35.79 2.29
N LYS A 44 11.12 -36.39 1.13
CA LYS A 44 10.88 -35.69 -0.14
C LYS A 44 9.54 -34.97 0.02
N GLN A 45 9.54 -33.64 0.12
CA GLN A 45 8.33 -32.87 -0.14
C GLN A 45 8.10 -33.02 -1.64
N VAL A 46 7.52 -34.17 -2.00
CA VAL A 46 6.59 -34.26 -3.09
C VAL A 46 5.62 -33.13 -2.78
N ALA A 47 5.69 -32.02 -3.54
CA ALA A 47 4.57 -31.09 -3.59
C ALA A 47 3.32 -31.97 -3.62
N PRO A 48 2.36 -31.80 -2.69
CA PRO A 48 1.21 -32.70 -2.65
C PRO A 48 0.76 -32.79 -4.10
N SER A 49 0.71 -34.00 -4.65
CA SER A 49 0.30 -34.16 -6.03
C SER A 49 -1.14 -33.67 -6.02
N HIS A 50 -1.34 -32.37 -6.25
CA HIS A 50 -2.63 -31.80 -6.51
C HIS A 50 -2.99 -32.55 -7.76
N ARG A 51 -3.81 -33.60 -7.60
CA ARG A 51 -4.47 -34.24 -8.73
C ARG A 51 -5.01 -33.07 -9.49
N ILE A 52 -4.49 -32.81 -10.68
CA ILE A 52 -4.94 -31.71 -11.53
C ILE A 52 -6.47 -31.79 -11.48
N SER A 53 -7.09 -30.84 -10.78
CA SER A 53 -8.51 -30.94 -10.44
C SER A 53 -9.24 -30.84 -11.75
N ARG A 54 -9.62 -32.00 -12.32
CA ARG A 54 -10.19 -32.06 -13.65
C ARG A 54 -11.51 -31.31 -13.60
N ILE A 55 -11.63 -30.31 -14.46
CA ILE A 55 -12.91 -29.67 -14.78
C ILE A 55 -13.45 -30.30 -16.07
N PRO A 56 -14.78 -30.28 -16.29
CA PRO A 56 -15.36 -30.61 -17.58
C PRO A 56 -14.74 -29.76 -18.68
N ARG A 57 -14.66 -30.31 -19.89
CA ARG A 57 -14.14 -29.56 -21.04
C ARG A 57 -15.12 -28.44 -21.38
N ILE A 58 -14.70 -27.20 -21.16
CA ILE A 58 -15.44 -26.01 -21.59
C ILE A 58 -15.04 -25.72 -23.04
N SER A 59 -16.02 -25.74 -23.95
CA SER A 59 -15.75 -25.41 -25.35
C SER A 59 -15.49 -23.91 -25.52
N SER A 60 -14.73 -23.50 -26.54
CA SER A 60 -14.45 -22.08 -26.80
C SER A 60 -15.74 -21.26 -26.99
N ALA A 61 -16.73 -21.79 -27.71
CA ALA A 61 -18.03 -21.14 -27.90
C ALA A 61 -18.81 -20.97 -26.58
N GLU A 62 -18.73 -21.96 -25.69
CA GLU A 62 -19.36 -21.88 -24.39
C GLU A 62 -18.64 -20.89 -23.47
N LEU A 63 -17.31 -20.91 -23.43
CA LEU A 63 -16.51 -19.94 -22.69
C LEU A 63 -16.83 -18.52 -23.15
N GLU A 64 -16.87 -18.29 -24.47
CA GLU A 64 -17.21 -17.01 -25.07
C GLU A 64 -18.61 -16.54 -24.65
N LYS A 65 -19.60 -17.44 -24.57
CA LYS A 65 -20.94 -17.10 -24.05
C LYS A 65 -20.90 -16.59 -22.61
N PHE A 66 -20.13 -17.24 -21.72
CA PHE A 66 -19.96 -16.79 -20.35
C PHE A 66 -19.23 -15.45 -20.27
N VAL A 67 -18.15 -15.29 -21.02
CA VAL A 67 -17.39 -14.02 -21.08
C VAL A 67 -18.26 -12.88 -21.61
N ASN A 68 -19.00 -13.06 -22.69
CA ASN A 68 -19.87 -12.03 -23.26
C ASN A 68 -21.01 -11.64 -22.30
N ARG A 69 -21.56 -12.61 -21.55
CA ARG A 69 -22.51 -12.31 -20.48
C ARG A 69 -21.87 -11.47 -19.37
N SER A 70 -20.63 -11.79 -18.97
CA SER A 70 -19.88 -11.02 -17.99
C SER A 70 -19.57 -9.60 -18.46
N VAL A 71 -19.19 -9.43 -19.73
CA VAL A 71 -19.00 -8.10 -20.35
C VAL A 71 -20.28 -7.28 -20.23
N ALA A 72 -21.43 -7.83 -20.62
CA ALA A 72 -22.71 -7.13 -20.52
C ALA A 72 -23.06 -6.74 -19.07
N THR A 73 -22.79 -7.61 -18.09
CA THR A 73 -22.98 -7.31 -16.66
C THR A 73 -22.10 -6.15 -16.21
N VAL A 74 -20.80 -6.20 -16.53
CA VAL A 74 -19.83 -5.16 -16.13
C VAL A 74 -20.13 -3.84 -16.83
N GLU A 75 -20.47 -3.84 -18.11
CA GLU A 75 -20.82 -2.62 -18.86
C GLU A 75 -22.11 -1.99 -18.37
N ARG A 76 -23.13 -2.79 -18.01
CA ARG A 76 -24.33 -2.27 -17.34
C ARG A 76 -23.97 -1.62 -16.00
N ARG A 77 -23.07 -2.23 -15.21
CA ARG A 77 -22.63 -1.64 -13.94
C ARG A 77 -21.92 -0.30 -14.16
N LEU A 78 -20.87 -0.28 -14.99
CA LEU A 78 -20.03 0.90 -15.20
C LEU A 78 -20.76 2.02 -15.97
N GLY A 79 -21.58 1.65 -16.96
CA GLY A 79 -22.23 2.59 -17.87
C GLY A 79 -23.61 3.07 -17.42
N LEU A 80 -24.34 2.29 -16.62
CA LEU A 80 -25.70 2.65 -16.19
C LEU A 80 -25.80 2.85 -14.67
N LEU A 81 -25.39 1.85 -13.88
CA LEU A 81 -25.55 1.92 -12.42
C LEU A 81 -24.68 3.02 -11.81
N GLU A 82 -23.38 3.05 -12.11
CA GLU A 82 -22.48 4.07 -11.57
C GLU A 82 -22.90 5.49 -12.00
N GLN A 83 -23.33 5.66 -13.25
CA GLN A 83 -23.83 6.95 -13.74
C GLN A 83 -25.13 7.35 -13.03
N SER A 84 -26.05 6.40 -12.78
CA SER A 84 -27.28 6.65 -12.04
C SER A 84 -27.00 7.04 -10.60
N ILE A 85 -26.09 6.35 -9.90
CA ILE A 85 -25.66 6.69 -8.53
C ILE A 85 -25.13 8.13 -8.50
N TYR A 86 -24.24 8.46 -9.44
CA TYR A 86 -23.65 9.78 -9.57
C TYR A 86 -24.70 10.88 -9.86
N ALA A 87 -25.61 10.64 -10.81
CA ALA A 87 -26.64 11.59 -11.20
C ALA A 87 -27.64 11.90 -10.06
N ASN A 88 -27.78 11.00 -9.09
CA ASN A 88 -28.59 11.21 -7.89
C ASN A 88 -27.81 11.86 -6.73
N GLY A 89 -26.57 12.31 -6.96
CA GLY A 89 -25.75 12.95 -5.92
C GLY A 89 -25.24 11.98 -4.84
N ILE A 90 -25.27 10.67 -5.08
CA ILE A 90 -24.83 9.65 -4.12
C ILE A 90 -23.33 9.42 -4.30
N VAL A 91 -22.56 10.43 -3.91
CA VAL A 91 -21.08 10.41 -3.86
C VAL A 91 -20.64 10.83 -2.48
N LEU A 92 -19.41 10.50 -2.11
CA LEU A 92 -18.86 10.89 -0.82
C LEU A 92 -18.70 12.41 -0.71
N ASP A 93 -19.01 13.00 0.45
CA ASP A 93 -18.98 14.46 0.63
C ASP A 93 -17.53 14.97 0.72
N PRO A 94 -17.12 15.93 -0.14
CA PRO A 94 -15.81 16.54 -0.03
C PRO A 94 -15.58 17.18 1.34
N GLY A 95 -14.44 16.89 1.96
CA GLY A 95 -14.06 17.45 3.25
C GLY A 95 -14.51 16.64 4.47
N SER A 96 -15.27 15.56 4.28
CA SER A 96 -15.66 14.68 5.38
C SER A 96 -14.52 13.73 5.80
N PRO A 97 -14.48 13.21 7.04
CA PRO A 97 -13.53 12.18 7.47
C PRO A 97 -13.50 10.97 6.53
N SER A 98 -14.67 10.46 6.12
CA SER A 98 -14.78 9.39 5.13
C SER A 98 -14.10 9.76 3.80
N TRP A 99 -14.20 11.02 3.37
CA TRP A 99 -13.54 11.51 2.15
C TRP A 99 -12.02 11.47 2.25
N PHE A 100 -11.45 11.92 3.36
CA PHE A 100 -10.00 11.88 3.56
C PHE A 100 -9.47 10.45 3.75
N ALA A 101 -10.22 9.58 4.45
CA ALA A 101 -9.88 8.16 4.55
C ALA A 101 -9.86 7.51 3.14
N ALA A 102 -10.81 7.87 2.29
CA ALA A 102 -10.85 7.45 0.90
C ALA A 102 -9.73 8.08 0.03
N ALA A 103 -9.16 9.22 0.43
CA ALA A 103 -8.04 9.83 -0.28
C ALA A 103 -6.73 9.05 -0.11
N SER A 104 -6.48 8.43 1.06
CA SER A 104 -5.32 7.55 1.26
C SER A 104 -5.35 6.30 0.36
N ALA A 105 -6.53 5.83 -0.06
CA ALA A 105 -6.71 4.67 -0.94
C ALA A 105 -7.08 5.04 -2.38
N LYS A 106 -6.77 6.27 -2.82
CA LYS A 106 -7.19 6.82 -4.11
C LYS A 106 -6.77 5.95 -5.29
N THR A 107 -7.74 5.64 -6.15
CA THR A 107 -7.50 4.90 -7.39
C THR A 107 -6.85 5.79 -8.45
N LYS A 108 -5.71 5.34 -9.00
CA LYS A 108 -5.10 5.96 -10.19
C LYS A 108 -5.96 5.65 -11.42
N VAL A 109 -5.95 6.54 -12.42
CA VAL A 109 -6.71 6.36 -13.68
C VAL A 109 -6.35 5.04 -14.37
N VAL A 110 -5.06 4.71 -14.43
CA VAL A 110 -4.56 3.47 -15.02
C VAL A 110 -5.11 2.24 -14.29
N ALA A 111 -5.10 2.24 -12.95
CA ALA A 111 -5.65 1.17 -12.14
C ALA A 111 -7.15 0.96 -12.37
N LYS A 112 -7.92 2.06 -12.48
CA LYS A 112 -9.35 1.99 -12.82
C LYS A 112 -9.59 1.39 -14.20
N ASN A 113 -8.78 1.73 -15.19
CA ASN A 113 -8.93 1.19 -16.54
C ASN A 113 -8.61 -0.31 -16.58
N ILE A 114 -7.54 -0.72 -15.88
CA ILE A 114 -7.11 -2.12 -15.79
C ILE A 114 -8.17 -2.98 -15.07
N SER A 115 -8.84 -2.43 -14.05
CA SER A 115 -9.83 -3.19 -13.27
C SER A 115 -11.07 -3.60 -14.07
N LYS A 116 -11.39 -2.93 -15.19
CA LYS A 116 -12.52 -3.30 -16.06
C LYS A 116 -12.43 -4.76 -16.50
N MET A 117 -11.28 -5.19 -17.02
CA MET A 117 -11.09 -6.59 -17.46
C MET A 117 -10.98 -7.55 -16.28
N ALA A 118 -10.48 -7.11 -15.14
CA ALA A 118 -10.47 -7.89 -13.91
C ALA A 118 -11.90 -8.26 -13.47
N LEU A 119 -12.82 -7.30 -13.52
CA LEU A 119 -14.24 -7.51 -13.17
C LEU A 119 -14.92 -8.48 -14.15
N VAL A 120 -14.58 -8.43 -15.45
CA VAL A 120 -15.11 -9.38 -16.43
C VAL A 120 -14.63 -10.80 -16.14
N ALA A 121 -13.33 -10.98 -15.87
CA ALA A 121 -12.76 -12.28 -15.53
C ALA A 121 -13.32 -12.83 -14.21
N GLU A 122 -13.47 -11.98 -13.19
CA GLU A 122 -14.09 -12.33 -11.89
C GLU A 122 -15.54 -12.79 -12.07
N GLU A 123 -16.35 -12.05 -12.84
CA GLU A 123 -17.74 -12.40 -13.09
C GLU A 123 -17.87 -13.67 -13.94
N ALA A 124 -17.02 -13.86 -14.95
CA ALA A 124 -17.00 -15.09 -15.75
C ALA A 124 -16.64 -16.31 -14.89
N THR A 125 -15.66 -16.15 -13.99
CA THR A 125 -15.28 -17.18 -13.00
C THR A 125 -16.47 -17.53 -12.12
N ARG A 126 -17.19 -16.53 -11.61
CA ARG A 126 -18.37 -16.72 -10.76
C ARG A 126 -19.49 -17.47 -11.51
N LEU A 127 -19.77 -17.10 -12.77
CA LEU A 127 -20.81 -17.74 -13.57
C LEU A 127 -20.46 -19.21 -13.87
N LEU A 128 -19.20 -19.48 -14.26
CA LEU A 128 -18.73 -20.84 -14.52
C LEU A 128 -18.75 -21.70 -13.26
N ALA A 129 -18.23 -21.19 -12.14
CA ALA A 129 -18.25 -21.87 -10.86
C ALA A 129 -19.68 -22.24 -10.44
N ASN A 130 -20.64 -21.34 -10.65
CA ASN A 130 -22.05 -21.58 -10.32
C ASN A 130 -22.76 -22.56 -11.26
N GLN A 131 -22.44 -22.52 -12.57
CA GLN A 131 -23.00 -23.42 -13.57
C GLN A 131 -22.55 -24.85 -13.33
N TYR A 132 -21.24 -25.03 -13.16
CA TYR A 132 -20.61 -26.34 -13.09
C TYR A 132 -20.45 -26.87 -11.66
N LYS A 133 -20.85 -26.08 -10.65
CA LYS A 133 -20.71 -26.39 -9.22
C LYS A 133 -19.27 -26.76 -8.86
N PHE A 134 -18.32 -25.96 -9.34
CA PHE A 134 -16.91 -26.20 -9.07
C PHE A 134 -16.61 -26.08 -7.57
N ASN A 135 -15.78 -27.00 -7.08
CA ASN A 135 -15.25 -26.93 -5.72
C ASN A 135 -14.08 -25.92 -5.64
N LYS A 136 -13.59 -25.69 -4.42
CA LYS A 136 -12.50 -24.74 -4.14
C LYS A 136 -11.26 -25.02 -4.99
N ASP A 137 -10.80 -26.27 -5.07
CA ASP A 137 -9.60 -26.63 -5.82
C ASP A 137 -9.75 -26.41 -7.33
N GLN A 138 -10.93 -26.71 -7.89
CA GLN A 138 -11.23 -26.45 -9.30
C GLN A 138 -11.22 -24.94 -9.61
N ILE A 139 -11.77 -24.11 -8.73
CA ILE A 139 -11.78 -22.65 -8.90
C ILE A 139 -10.36 -22.07 -8.76
N LEU A 140 -9.61 -22.53 -7.76
CA LEU A 140 -8.27 -22.01 -7.43
C LEU A 140 -7.21 -22.43 -8.45
N HIS A 141 -7.26 -23.67 -8.95
CA HIS A 141 -6.14 -24.26 -9.68
C HIS A 141 -6.49 -24.68 -11.11
N ALA A 142 -7.75 -24.99 -11.42
CA ALA A 142 -8.14 -25.40 -12.78
C ALA A 142 -8.60 -24.21 -13.63
N LEU A 143 -9.48 -23.34 -13.12
CA LEU A 143 -9.97 -22.18 -13.87
C LEU A 143 -8.86 -21.24 -14.39
N PRO A 144 -7.79 -20.94 -13.62
CA PRO A 144 -6.68 -20.12 -14.13
C PRO A 144 -5.93 -20.74 -15.31
N THR A 145 -6.06 -22.05 -15.53
CA THR A 145 -5.43 -22.76 -16.65
C THR A 145 -6.32 -22.88 -17.88
N VAL A 146 -7.58 -22.44 -17.81
CA VAL A 146 -8.51 -22.43 -18.95
C VAL A 146 -7.99 -21.46 -20.01
N ASP A 147 -7.91 -21.95 -21.24
CA ASP A 147 -7.50 -21.14 -22.39
C ASP A 147 -8.58 -20.12 -22.77
N VAL A 148 -8.26 -18.85 -22.56
CA VAL A 148 -9.14 -17.70 -22.85
C VAL A 148 -8.92 -17.10 -24.24
N ARG A 149 -8.04 -17.69 -25.07
CA ARG A 149 -7.79 -17.21 -26.44
C ARG A 149 -9.06 -17.21 -27.27
N GLY A 150 -9.20 -16.19 -28.11
CA GLY A 150 -10.39 -15.98 -28.92
C GLY A 150 -11.57 -15.32 -28.18
N THR A 151 -11.42 -15.02 -26.89
CA THR A 151 -12.41 -14.25 -26.13
C THR A 151 -11.98 -12.79 -25.94
N VAL A 152 -12.90 -11.94 -25.49
CA VAL A 152 -12.63 -10.55 -25.10
C VAL A 152 -11.53 -10.45 -24.02
N LEU A 153 -11.41 -11.44 -23.14
CA LEU A 153 -10.42 -11.42 -22.05
C LEU A 153 -8.99 -11.42 -22.57
N GLU A 154 -8.70 -12.12 -23.67
CA GLU A 154 -7.38 -12.14 -24.28
C GLU A 154 -7.16 -10.91 -25.17
N ARG A 155 -8.10 -10.64 -26.09
CA ARG A 155 -7.99 -9.56 -27.07
C ARG A 155 -7.85 -8.17 -26.42
N ASP A 156 -8.62 -7.91 -25.35
CA ASP A 156 -8.67 -6.61 -24.70
C ASP A 156 -7.88 -6.61 -23.37
N CYS A 157 -6.98 -7.60 -23.17
CA CYS A 157 -6.19 -7.71 -21.95
C CYS A 157 -5.21 -6.52 -21.82
N PRO A 158 -5.30 -5.69 -20.76
CA PRO A 158 -4.39 -4.56 -20.59
C PRO A 158 -2.97 -4.99 -20.20
N LEU A 159 -2.76 -6.29 -19.95
CA LEU A 159 -1.49 -6.83 -19.48
C LEU A 159 -0.59 -7.38 -20.61
N THR A 160 -0.28 -6.55 -21.60
CA THR A 160 0.62 -6.89 -22.72
C THR A 160 2.08 -7.08 -22.31
N VAL A 161 2.75 -8.12 -22.79
CA VAL A 161 4.19 -8.33 -22.54
C VAL A 161 4.92 -8.14 -23.86
N ASP A 162 5.73 -7.08 -23.96
CA ASP A 162 6.68 -6.96 -25.06
C ASP A 162 7.83 -7.94 -24.84
N PHE A 163 8.04 -8.87 -25.78
CA PHE A 163 9.14 -9.82 -25.74
C PHE A 163 9.93 -9.76 -27.05
N PRO A 164 11.27 -9.69 -27.02
CA PRO A 164 12.15 -9.75 -25.85
C PRO A 164 12.33 -8.40 -25.14
N CYS A 165 12.33 -8.42 -23.81
CA CYS A 165 12.69 -7.26 -23.00
C CYS A 165 14.22 -7.15 -22.86
N ARG A 166 14.79 -5.95 -23.06
CA ARG A 166 16.24 -5.72 -23.02
C ARG A 166 16.65 -4.92 -21.77
N PRO A 167 17.73 -5.33 -21.08
CA PRO A 167 18.22 -4.58 -19.93
C PRO A 167 18.67 -3.18 -20.36
N LYS A 168 18.30 -2.17 -19.56
CA LYS A 168 18.69 -0.77 -19.74
C LYS A 168 19.49 -0.30 -18.52
N LYS A 169 20.23 0.80 -18.69
CA LYS A 169 21.03 1.41 -17.61
C LYS A 169 20.15 1.90 -16.44
N TYR A 170 19.01 2.51 -16.74
CA TYR A 170 18.09 3.09 -15.76
C TYR A 170 16.82 2.24 -15.63
N ARG A 171 16.21 2.29 -14.44
CA ARG A 171 14.97 1.58 -14.12
C ARG A 171 13.80 2.25 -14.85
N ALA A 172 12.90 1.46 -15.43
CA ALA A 172 11.62 1.99 -15.89
C ALA A 172 10.79 2.51 -14.69
N TYR A 173 10.04 3.60 -14.85
CA TYR A 173 9.19 4.14 -13.78
C TYR A 173 8.11 3.14 -13.31
N SER A 174 7.64 2.28 -14.20
CA SER A 174 6.65 1.24 -13.88
C SER A 174 7.25 -0.04 -13.27
N GLY A 175 8.57 -0.12 -13.11
CA GLY A 175 9.30 -1.34 -12.73
C GLY A 175 9.49 -2.34 -13.87
N TYR A 176 8.93 -2.07 -15.05
CA TYR A 176 8.99 -2.97 -16.20
C TYR A 176 10.43 -3.32 -16.61
N CYS A 177 10.63 -4.58 -16.99
CA CYS A 177 11.92 -5.13 -17.41
C CYS A 177 12.99 -5.27 -16.31
N ASN A 178 12.64 -5.11 -15.03
CA ASN A 178 13.58 -5.43 -13.94
C ASN A 178 14.01 -6.91 -14.01
N ASN A 179 13.05 -7.80 -14.27
CA ASN A 179 13.28 -9.21 -14.57
C ASN A 179 13.10 -9.46 -16.07
N VAL A 180 14.17 -9.81 -16.79
CA VAL A 180 14.11 -9.99 -18.25
C VAL A 180 13.39 -11.26 -18.71
N GLN A 181 13.27 -12.27 -17.84
CA GLN A 181 12.51 -13.50 -18.12
C GLN A 181 11.02 -13.31 -17.86
N ASN A 182 10.68 -12.50 -16.84
CA ASN A 182 9.33 -12.16 -16.45
C ASN A 182 9.16 -10.64 -16.33
N PRO A 183 9.04 -9.89 -17.45
CA PRO A 183 9.12 -8.41 -17.48
C PRO A 183 8.10 -7.65 -16.64
N ARG A 184 7.09 -8.35 -16.10
CA ARG A 184 6.01 -7.78 -15.30
C ARG A 184 6.09 -8.07 -13.81
N TRP A 185 7.04 -8.88 -13.35
CA TRP A 185 7.18 -9.15 -11.93
C TRP A 185 7.65 -7.90 -11.18
N GLY A 186 6.89 -7.52 -10.15
CA GLY A 186 7.14 -6.33 -9.33
C GLY A 186 6.69 -5.00 -9.95
N ASN A 187 6.03 -5.02 -11.11
CA ASN A 187 5.57 -3.80 -11.76
C ASN A 187 4.41 -3.13 -11.03
N ALA A 188 4.31 -1.81 -11.20
CA ALA A 188 3.11 -1.08 -10.85
C ALA A 188 1.87 -1.56 -11.62
N ASN A 189 0.72 -1.42 -10.98
CA ASN A 189 -0.60 -1.83 -11.48
C ASN A 189 -0.70 -3.34 -11.79
N THR A 190 -0.05 -4.18 -10.99
CA THR A 190 -0.13 -5.65 -11.07
C THR A 190 -0.70 -6.27 -9.80
N ALA A 191 -1.02 -7.57 -9.86
CA ALA A 191 -1.49 -8.32 -8.71
C ALA A 191 -0.38 -8.48 -7.67
N TYR A 192 -0.75 -8.36 -6.39
CA TYR A 192 0.13 -8.79 -5.30
C TYR A 192 0.48 -10.27 -5.40
N VAL A 193 1.67 -10.63 -4.90
CA VAL A 193 2.06 -12.03 -4.73
C VAL A 193 1.26 -12.66 -3.60
N ARG A 194 0.90 -13.93 -3.74
CA ARG A 194 0.22 -14.69 -2.67
C ARG A 194 1.11 -15.81 -2.16
N TYR A 195 1.36 -15.84 -0.86
CA TYR A 195 1.98 -16.97 -0.17
C TYR A 195 0.98 -18.11 0.09
N LEU A 196 -0.30 -17.77 0.22
CA LEU A 196 -1.41 -18.71 0.39
C LEU A 196 -2.53 -18.35 -0.58
N SER A 197 -3.27 -19.36 -1.04
CA SER A 197 -4.47 -19.17 -1.86
C SER A 197 -5.49 -18.25 -1.18
N PRO A 198 -6.21 -17.40 -1.92
CA PRO A 198 -7.23 -16.53 -1.34
C PRO A 198 -8.37 -17.32 -0.72
N ASP A 199 -8.93 -16.80 0.38
CA ASP A 199 -10.05 -17.41 1.09
C ASP A 199 -11.29 -16.51 1.01
N TYR A 200 -12.13 -16.77 0.02
CA TYR A 200 -13.43 -16.13 -0.18
C TYR A 200 -14.54 -17.12 0.13
N SER A 201 -15.67 -16.67 0.68
CA SER A 201 -16.77 -17.57 1.07
C SER A 201 -17.38 -18.32 -0.12
N ASN A 202 -17.39 -17.71 -1.30
CA ASN A 202 -17.77 -18.35 -2.56
C ASN A 202 -16.57 -18.84 -3.40
N ASN A 203 -15.36 -18.84 -2.82
CA ASN A 203 -14.08 -19.13 -3.47
C ASN A 203 -13.70 -18.23 -4.66
N VAL A 204 -14.48 -17.17 -4.95
CA VAL A 204 -14.22 -16.26 -6.08
C VAL A 204 -13.97 -14.83 -5.59
N ASN A 205 -14.95 -14.21 -4.94
CA ASN A 205 -14.90 -12.78 -4.64
C ASN A 205 -15.71 -12.34 -3.41
N THR A 206 -16.58 -13.17 -2.84
CA THR A 206 -17.38 -12.77 -1.67
C THR A 206 -16.50 -12.80 -0.42
N PRO A 207 -16.47 -11.72 0.40
CA PRO A 207 -15.69 -11.70 1.64
C PRO A 207 -15.90 -12.96 2.49
N ARG A 208 -14.83 -13.34 3.20
CA ARG A 208 -14.76 -14.55 4.01
C ARG A 208 -15.86 -14.57 5.08
N GLN A 209 -16.36 -15.76 5.38
CA GLN A 209 -17.27 -16.04 6.50
C GLN A 209 -16.55 -16.90 7.54
N SER A 210 -17.13 -17.02 8.73
CA SER A 210 -16.57 -17.88 9.77
C SER A 210 -16.59 -19.35 9.33
N ALA A 211 -15.76 -20.18 9.96
CA ALA A 211 -15.74 -21.63 9.69
C ALA A 211 -17.10 -22.30 9.94
N ALA A 212 -17.93 -21.71 10.81
CA ALA A 212 -19.29 -22.16 11.09
C ALA A 212 -20.34 -21.68 10.05
N GLY A 213 -19.94 -20.92 9.03
CA GLY A 213 -20.82 -20.37 7.99
C GLY A 213 -21.54 -19.07 8.38
N GLY A 214 -21.24 -18.51 9.56
CA GLY A 214 -21.79 -17.24 10.05
C GLY A 214 -20.93 -16.02 9.67
N PRO A 215 -21.38 -14.80 10.01
CA PRO A 215 -20.54 -13.60 9.88
C PRO A 215 -19.31 -13.69 10.78
N LEU A 216 -18.22 -13.03 10.37
CA LEU A 216 -17.07 -12.76 11.24
C LEU A 216 -17.42 -11.62 12.22
N PRO A 217 -16.73 -11.50 13.36
CA PRO A 217 -16.88 -10.34 14.23
C PRO A 217 -16.69 -9.03 13.46
N GLY A 218 -17.53 -8.03 13.75
CA GLY A 218 -17.45 -6.72 13.09
C GLY A 218 -16.10 -6.07 13.33
N ALA A 219 -15.51 -5.46 12.29
CA ALA A 219 -14.17 -4.86 12.38
C ALA A 219 -14.11 -3.75 13.44
N ARG A 220 -15.18 -2.96 13.59
CA ARG A 220 -15.28 -1.93 14.63
C ARG A 220 -15.34 -2.51 16.04
N HIS A 221 -16.11 -3.58 16.22
CA HIS A 221 -16.16 -4.30 17.49
C HIS A 221 -14.77 -4.86 17.87
N VAL A 222 -14.06 -5.49 16.93
CA VAL A 222 -12.69 -5.96 17.18
C VAL A 222 -11.76 -4.79 17.52
N SER A 223 -11.85 -3.67 16.80
CA SER A 223 -11.08 -2.47 17.11
C SER A 223 -11.34 -1.95 18.52
N ALA A 224 -12.60 -1.90 18.96
CA ALA A 224 -12.95 -1.41 20.30
C ALA A 224 -12.49 -2.35 21.42
N VAL A 225 -12.51 -3.67 21.18
CA VAL A 225 -12.15 -4.69 22.18
C VAL A 225 -10.64 -4.94 22.26
N VAL A 226 -9.94 -4.94 21.11
CA VAL A 226 -8.51 -5.29 21.02
C VAL A 226 -7.62 -4.05 21.02
N HIS A 227 -8.01 -3.00 20.31
CA HIS A 227 -7.17 -1.81 20.08
C HIS A 227 -7.60 -0.63 20.96
N SER A 228 -7.54 -0.83 22.28
CA SER A 228 -7.85 0.22 23.25
C SER A 228 -6.89 1.40 23.14
N ASP A 229 -7.40 2.60 23.42
CA ASP A 229 -6.61 3.84 23.41
C ASP A 229 -5.62 3.85 24.59
N SER A 230 -4.33 3.72 24.27
CA SER A 230 -3.24 3.83 25.23
C SER A 230 -1.97 4.29 24.52
N GLU A 231 -1.36 5.35 25.04
CA GLU A 231 -0.03 5.76 24.58
C GLU A 231 1.05 5.00 25.33
N ARG A 232 1.89 4.28 24.57
CA ARG A 232 3.05 3.53 25.05
C ARG A 232 4.29 3.93 24.26
N PRO A 233 4.91 5.08 24.57
CA PRO A 233 6.08 5.55 23.84
C PRO A 233 7.20 4.50 23.88
N HIS A 234 7.75 4.18 22.71
CA HIS A 234 8.89 3.31 22.59
C HIS A 234 10.11 3.97 23.26
N PRO A 235 10.91 3.26 24.08
CA PRO A 235 12.00 3.89 24.85
C PRO A 235 13.14 4.44 23.99
N HIS A 236 13.28 3.97 22.75
CA HIS A 236 14.45 4.24 21.90
C HIS A 236 14.15 4.63 20.46
N LEU A 237 12.89 4.52 20.00
CA LEU A 237 12.54 4.80 18.60
C LEU A 237 11.83 6.15 18.55
N THR A 238 12.23 6.96 17.59
CA THR A 238 11.65 8.29 17.40
C THR A 238 10.51 8.24 16.38
N VAL A 239 9.65 9.24 16.40
CA VAL A 239 8.56 9.40 15.42
C VAL A 239 9.13 9.43 13.99
N PHE A 240 10.35 9.94 13.80
CA PHE A 240 11.03 9.91 12.51
C PHE A 240 11.11 8.50 11.93
N LEU A 241 11.42 7.48 12.75
CA LEU A 241 11.48 6.11 12.28
C LEU A 241 10.11 5.58 11.85
N ALA A 242 9.04 5.89 12.59
CA ALA A 242 7.69 5.50 12.23
C ALA A 242 7.24 6.10 10.88
N ILE A 243 7.51 7.40 10.68
CA ILE A 243 7.21 8.11 9.43
C ILE A 243 8.10 7.64 8.28
N PHE A 244 9.39 7.39 8.53
CA PHE A 244 10.28 6.83 7.51
C PHE A 244 9.85 5.42 7.10
N ALA A 245 9.37 4.61 8.05
CA ALA A 245 8.81 3.31 7.77
C ALA A 245 7.57 3.45 6.85
N GLU A 246 6.59 4.28 7.23
CA GLU A 246 5.40 4.58 6.42
C GLU A 246 5.79 5.01 5.00
N PHE A 247 6.75 5.92 4.86
CA PHE A 247 7.27 6.39 3.57
C PHE A 247 7.88 5.26 2.72
N VAL A 248 8.72 4.40 3.31
CA VAL A 248 9.32 3.24 2.63
C VAL A 248 8.23 2.26 2.16
N PHE A 249 7.18 2.06 2.95
CA PHE A 249 6.08 1.19 2.55
C PHE A 249 5.22 1.78 1.44
N HIS A 250 5.07 3.11 1.42
CA HIS A 250 4.42 3.80 0.31
C HIS A 250 5.17 3.61 -1.01
N ASP A 251 6.48 3.34 -0.97
CA ASP A 251 7.29 3.02 -2.14
C ASP A 251 6.98 1.64 -2.74
N ILE A 252 6.59 0.65 -1.91
CA ILE A 252 6.48 -0.76 -2.34
C ILE A 252 5.03 -1.28 -2.41
N PHE A 253 4.07 -0.59 -1.81
CA PHE A 253 2.65 -0.92 -2.00
C PHE A 253 1.69 0.26 -1.93
N HIS A 254 0.62 0.15 -2.72
CA HIS A 254 -0.54 1.00 -2.67
C HIS A 254 -1.77 0.23 -3.17
N THR A 255 -2.59 -0.24 -2.24
CA THR A 255 -3.87 -0.88 -2.56
C THR A 255 -4.94 0.20 -2.76
N SER A 256 -5.38 0.42 -3.99
CA SER A 256 -6.51 1.32 -4.23
C SER A 256 -7.84 0.69 -3.86
N GLN A 257 -8.79 1.52 -3.44
CA GLN A 257 -10.20 1.16 -3.43
C GLN A 257 -10.80 1.16 -4.85
N SER A 258 -12.01 0.66 -5.01
CA SER A 258 -12.78 0.81 -6.24
C SER A 258 -13.27 2.25 -6.39
N ALA A 259 -13.28 2.78 -7.62
CA ALA A 259 -13.78 4.12 -7.91
C ALA A 259 -15.07 4.05 -8.72
N GLY A 260 -16.03 4.92 -8.41
CA GLY A 260 -17.31 5.02 -9.11
C GLY A 260 -17.19 5.82 -10.41
N TYR A 261 -18.32 6.29 -10.94
CA TYR A 261 -18.39 7.01 -12.21
C TYR A 261 -17.35 8.13 -12.30
N ARG A 262 -16.62 8.23 -13.42
CA ARG A 262 -15.54 9.22 -13.66
C ARG A 262 -14.46 9.35 -12.56
N GLY A 263 -14.33 8.37 -11.68
CA GLY A 263 -13.34 8.39 -10.61
C GLY A 263 -13.85 8.99 -9.30
N HIS A 264 -15.14 9.31 -9.20
CA HIS A 264 -15.74 9.78 -7.94
C HIS A 264 -15.67 8.72 -6.85
N ARG A 265 -15.49 9.17 -5.61
CA ARG A 265 -15.46 8.31 -4.42
C ARG A 265 -16.85 7.76 -4.15
N ILE A 266 -16.91 6.46 -3.89
CA ILE A 266 -18.15 5.73 -3.65
C ILE A 266 -18.59 5.98 -2.20
N ARG A 267 -19.86 6.38 -2.03
CA ARG A 267 -20.54 6.39 -0.74
C ARG A 267 -21.23 5.05 -0.50
N CYS A 268 -21.10 4.51 0.70
CA CYS A 268 -21.64 3.22 1.13
C CYS A 268 -22.51 3.33 2.39
N CYS A 269 -22.32 4.37 3.19
CA CYS A 269 -23.18 4.68 4.33
C CYS A 269 -24.38 5.54 3.90
N GLY A 270 -25.54 5.35 4.52
CA GLY A 270 -26.72 6.17 4.21
C GLY A 270 -27.34 5.95 2.82
N VAL A 271 -26.95 4.90 2.09
CA VAL A 271 -27.36 4.68 0.70
C VAL A 271 -28.55 3.72 0.59
N PRO A 272 -29.63 4.08 -0.14
CA PRO A 272 -30.72 3.16 -0.43
C PRO A 272 -30.26 1.89 -1.18
N LYS A 273 -30.86 0.73 -0.88
CA LYS A 273 -30.46 -0.58 -1.44
C LYS A 273 -30.37 -0.60 -2.97
N ASN A 274 -31.25 0.13 -3.67
CA ASN A 274 -31.27 0.22 -5.14
C ASN A 274 -30.11 1.05 -5.75
N PHE A 275 -29.46 1.89 -4.93
CA PHE A 275 -28.29 2.69 -5.34
C PHE A 275 -27.00 2.24 -4.64
N LEU A 276 -27.04 1.18 -3.84
CA LEU A 276 -25.84 0.67 -3.17
C LEU A 276 -24.89 0.10 -4.22
N HIS A 277 -23.69 0.68 -4.28
CA HIS A 277 -22.69 0.26 -5.23
C HIS A 277 -22.21 -1.19 -4.92
N PRO A 278 -22.00 -2.08 -5.90
CA PRO A 278 -21.61 -3.48 -5.65
C PRO A 278 -20.27 -3.68 -4.93
N GLU A 279 -19.40 -2.66 -4.92
CA GLU A 279 -18.13 -2.67 -4.19
C GLU A 279 -18.24 -2.07 -2.77
N CYS A 280 -19.43 -1.70 -2.34
CA CYS A 280 -19.65 -1.26 -0.96
C CYS A 280 -19.55 -2.43 0.00
N TYR A 281 -18.82 -2.21 1.09
CA TYR A 281 -18.73 -3.15 2.20
C TYR A 281 -18.60 -2.38 3.52
N PRO A 282 -19.60 -1.54 3.87
CA PRO A 282 -19.51 -0.62 5.00
C PRO A 282 -19.27 -1.38 6.30
N ILE A 283 -18.50 -0.76 7.21
CA ILE A 283 -18.28 -1.30 8.54
C ILE A 283 -19.41 -0.79 9.43
N ILE A 284 -20.26 -1.71 9.88
CA ILE A 284 -21.40 -1.40 10.74
C ILE A 284 -20.98 -1.68 12.19
N ASP A 285 -21.25 -0.73 13.08
CA ASP A 285 -21.14 -0.92 14.51
C ASP A 285 -22.53 -1.23 15.09
N ASP A 286 -22.72 -2.47 15.53
CA ASP A 286 -23.96 -2.95 16.15
C ASP A 286 -23.92 -2.82 17.69
N ASP A 287 -22.97 -2.04 18.25
CA ASP A 287 -22.86 -1.89 19.70
C ASP A 287 -24.11 -1.20 20.29
N THR A 288 -24.95 -2.05 20.90
CA THR A 288 -26.22 -1.72 21.56
C THR A 288 -26.14 -0.68 22.68
N THR A 289 -24.93 -0.32 23.13
CA THR A 289 -24.72 0.67 24.19
C THR A 289 -24.80 2.11 23.70
N SER A 290 -24.53 2.35 22.42
CA SER A 290 -24.67 3.67 21.79
C SER A 290 -25.97 3.71 20.97
N LYS A 291 -26.83 4.71 21.21
CA LYS A 291 -28.17 4.81 20.59
C LYS A 291 -28.16 5.13 19.07
N LEU A 292 -27.03 4.97 18.38
CA LEU A 292 -26.84 5.33 16.98
C LEU A 292 -26.17 4.17 16.25
N ASN A 293 -26.81 3.67 15.18
CA ASN A 293 -26.19 2.74 14.25
C ASN A 293 -25.07 3.46 13.50
N PHE A 294 -23.83 3.31 13.96
CA PHE A 294 -22.65 3.94 13.36
C PHE A 294 -22.19 3.15 12.13
N CYS A 295 -21.92 3.86 11.04
CA CYS A 295 -21.47 3.30 9.77
C CYS A 295 -20.18 3.99 9.35
N VAL A 296 -19.11 3.22 9.14
CA VAL A 296 -17.88 3.73 8.54
C VAL A 296 -17.89 3.39 7.05
N ASN A 297 -17.71 4.41 6.22
CA ASN A 297 -17.68 4.24 4.78
C ASN A 297 -16.49 3.37 4.36
N TYR A 298 -16.77 2.18 3.83
CA TYR A 298 -15.74 1.26 3.36
C TYR A 298 -16.09 0.73 1.97
N VAL A 299 -15.14 0.88 1.05
CA VAL A 299 -15.22 0.42 -0.34
C VAL A 299 -14.15 -0.62 -0.55
N ARG A 300 -14.51 -1.73 -1.19
CA ARG A 300 -13.58 -2.83 -1.47
C ARG A 300 -12.43 -2.38 -2.37
N SER A 301 -11.25 -2.92 -2.10
CA SER A 301 -10.05 -2.75 -2.93
C SER A 301 -10.31 -3.09 -4.40
N SER A 302 -9.81 -2.26 -5.33
CA SER A 302 -9.89 -2.51 -6.76
C SER A 302 -9.28 -3.87 -7.14
N ASN A 303 -9.92 -4.52 -8.11
CA ASN A 303 -9.45 -5.77 -8.69
C ASN A 303 -8.46 -5.52 -9.84
N VAL A 304 -7.55 -6.46 -10.11
CA VAL A 304 -6.59 -6.45 -11.22
C VAL A 304 -6.62 -7.81 -11.94
N PRO A 305 -6.50 -7.86 -13.28
CA PRO A 305 -6.48 -9.14 -13.97
C PRO A 305 -5.20 -9.90 -13.63
N ARG A 306 -5.30 -11.24 -13.65
CA ARG A 306 -4.13 -12.13 -13.60
C ARG A 306 -3.30 -11.96 -14.88
N ALA A 307 -2.05 -12.40 -14.86
CA ALA A 307 -1.25 -12.46 -16.08
C ALA A 307 -2.00 -13.26 -17.18
N GLY A 308 -2.11 -12.69 -18.38
CA GLY A 308 -2.90 -13.26 -19.47
C GLY A 308 -4.42 -13.13 -19.31
N CYS A 309 -4.90 -12.34 -18.34
CA CYS A 309 -6.32 -12.10 -18.07
C CYS A 309 -7.13 -13.39 -17.88
N THR A 310 -6.50 -14.41 -17.30
CA THR A 310 -7.11 -15.72 -17.04
C THR A 310 -8.21 -15.63 -15.98
N LEU A 311 -9.05 -16.66 -15.94
CA LEU A 311 -10.08 -16.83 -14.91
C LEU A 311 -9.45 -17.13 -13.53
N GLY A 312 -10.27 -17.04 -12.49
CA GLY A 312 -9.91 -17.38 -11.12
C GLY A 312 -10.46 -16.40 -10.09
N PRO A 313 -10.12 -16.59 -8.81
CA PRO A 313 -10.55 -15.69 -7.73
C PRO A 313 -10.04 -14.25 -7.93
N ARG A 314 -10.66 -13.31 -7.22
CA ARG A 314 -10.29 -11.88 -7.19
C ARG A 314 -8.85 -11.67 -6.72
N GLU A 315 -8.13 -10.76 -7.39
CA GLU A 315 -6.81 -10.29 -6.97
C GLU A 315 -6.80 -8.78 -6.77
N GLN A 316 -6.12 -8.28 -5.73
CA GLN A 316 -6.05 -6.84 -5.48
C GLN A 316 -4.87 -6.23 -6.22
N ILE A 317 -5.07 -5.00 -6.71
CA ILE A 317 -4.04 -4.23 -7.40
C ILE A 317 -3.04 -3.60 -6.43
N ASN A 318 -1.76 -3.67 -6.80
CA ASN A 318 -0.73 -2.76 -6.30
C ASN A 318 -0.50 -1.65 -7.33
N GLN A 319 -0.77 -0.38 -6.99
CA GLN A 319 -0.64 0.74 -7.94
C GLN A 319 0.78 1.31 -8.06
N VAL A 320 1.71 0.87 -7.21
CA VAL A 320 3.12 1.29 -7.21
C VAL A 320 4.03 0.11 -7.51
N THR A 321 5.31 0.38 -7.77
CA THR A 321 6.33 -0.66 -7.97
C THR A 321 6.50 -1.47 -6.69
N SER A 322 6.95 -2.73 -6.78
CA SER A 322 7.27 -3.54 -5.60
C SER A 322 8.73 -3.39 -5.16
N PHE A 323 9.49 -2.55 -5.84
CA PHE A 323 10.90 -2.32 -5.59
C PHE A 323 11.08 -1.12 -4.67
N LEU A 324 12.13 -1.15 -3.84
CA LEU A 324 12.64 0.07 -3.21
C LEU A 324 13.38 0.87 -4.28
N ASP A 325 12.65 1.70 -5.03
CA ASP A 325 13.17 2.45 -6.17
C ASP A 325 12.78 3.93 -6.19
N ALA A 326 12.32 4.43 -5.04
CA ALA A 326 11.94 5.83 -4.83
C ALA A 326 10.75 6.27 -5.72
N SER A 327 9.90 5.33 -6.15
CA SER A 327 8.61 5.63 -6.78
C SER A 327 7.72 6.54 -5.92
N ALA A 328 7.84 6.54 -4.59
CA ALA A 328 7.17 7.51 -3.72
C ALA A 328 7.56 8.98 -4.02
N ILE A 329 8.77 9.19 -4.55
CA ILE A 329 9.32 10.50 -4.93
C ILE A 329 9.04 10.79 -6.41
N TYR A 330 9.29 9.81 -7.28
CA TYR A 330 9.30 10.00 -8.74
C TYR A 330 8.01 9.60 -9.46
N GLY A 331 7.11 8.88 -8.79
CA GLY A 331 5.94 8.25 -9.39
C GLY A 331 6.26 6.88 -9.98
N SER A 332 5.20 6.16 -10.35
CA SER A 332 5.26 4.81 -10.91
C SER A 332 4.87 4.77 -12.40
N SER A 333 4.81 5.92 -13.05
CA SER A 333 4.55 6.05 -14.49
C SER A 333 5.28 7.24 -15.11
N GLU A 334 5.41 7.22 -16.43
CA GLU A 334 6.04 8.32 -17.17
C GLU A 334 5.21 9.62 -17.08
N GLU A 335 3.88 9.51 -17.03
CA GLU A 335 2.97 10.66 -16.85
C GLU A 335 3.12 11.29 -15.46
N GLU A 336 3.39 10.49 -14.43
CA GLU A 336 3.60 11.00 -13.07
C GLU A 336 4.92 11.78 -12.98
N VAL A 337 6.04 11.18 -13.41
CA VAL A 337 7.34 11.85 -13.38
C VAL A 337 7.35 13.12 -14.26
N LYS A 338 6.63 13.11 -15.39
CA LYS A 338 6.49 14.27 -16.28
C LYS A 338 5.94 15.50 -15.57
N ARG A 339 5.02 15.30 -14.62
CA ARG A 339 4.42 16.39 -13.86
C ARG A 339 5.37 16.93 -12.79
N LEU A 340 6.31 16.12 -12.32
CA LEU A 340 7.20 16.42 -11.19
C LEU A 340 8.53 17.04 -11.62
N ARG A 341 8.99 16.82 -12.86
CA ARG A 341 10.26 17.34 -13.37
C ARG A 341 10.18 18.77 -13.88
N THR A 342 11.24 19.54 -13.69
CA THR A 342 11.40 20.87 -14.30
C THR A 342 11.86 20.81 -15.76
N TYR A 343 12.47 19.69 -16.17
CA TYR A 343 13.20 19.54 -17.44
C TYR A 343 14.34 20.54 -17.62
N LYS A 344 14.90 20.99 -16.50
CA LYS A 344 16.07 21.86 -16.46
C LYS A 344 17.04 21.34 -15.40
N ASN A 345 18.30 21.15 -15.82
CA ASN A 345 19.42 20.77 -14.94
C ASN A 345 19.20 19.47 -14.13
N GLY A 346 18.32 18.60 -14.59
CA GLY A 346 17.92 17.37 -13.93
C GLY A 346 17.05 17.57 -12.69
N LEU A 347 16.46 18.76 -12.48
CA LEU A 347 15.79 19.11 -11.22
C LEU A 347 14.32 18.68 -11.16
N MET A 348 13.87 18.36 -9.95
CA MET A 348 12.47 18.21 -9.56
C MET A 348 11.86 19.57 -9.23
N LYS A 349 10.58 19.75 -9.53
CA LYS A 349 9.83 20.97 -9.24
C LYS A 349 9.73 21.16 -7.73
N THR A 350 9.94 22.39 -7.29
CA THR A 350 9.70 22.87 -5.93
C THR A 350 9.11 24.28 -6.00
N GLN A 351 8.54 24.75 -4.90
CA GLN A 351 8.11 26.14 -4.76
C GLN A 351 9.31 27.05 -4.46
N GLU A 352 9.26 28.30 -4.90
CA GLU A 352 10.32 29.29 -4.63
C GLU A 352 10.42 29.60 -3.13
N GLY A 353 11.64 29.94 -2.67
CA GLY A 353 11.92 30.24 -1.27
C GLY A 353 12.15 28.97 -0.44
N LEU A 354 11.08 28.41 0.13
CA LEU A 354 11.16 27.28 1.08
C LEU A 354 11.46 25.92 0.42
N GLU A 355 11.58 25.83 -0.91
CA GLU A 355 11.73 24.56 -1.64
C GLU A 355 10.71 23.48 -1.21
N LEU A 356 9.47 23.88 -0.92
CA LEU A 356 8.37 22.95 -0.65
C LEU A 356 8.00 22.18 -1.92
N LEU A 357 7.32 21.05 -1.73
CA LEU A 357 6.74 20.29 -2.84
C LEU A 357 5.80 21.15 -3.70
N PRO A 358 5.69 20.89 -5.01
CA PRO A 358 4.83 21.67 -5.88
C PRO A 358 3.34 21.49 -5.52
N PRO A 359 2.48 22.48 -5.75
CA PRO A 359 1.04 22.35 -5.49
C PRO A 359 0.37 21.41 -6.51
N ASP A 360 -0.56 20.57 -6.05
CA ASP A 360 -1.39 19.73 -6.90
C ASP A 360 -2.60 20.51 -7.45
N ILE A 361 -2.41 21.11 -8.62
CA ILE A 361 -3.46 21.86 -9.33
C ILE A 361 -4.57 20.91 -9.84
N SER A 362 -4.24 19.63 -10.07
CA SER A 362 -5.18 18.65 -10.60
C SER A 362 -6.14 18.09 -9.55
N ASN A 363 -5.91 18.41 -8.27
CA ASN A 363 -6.60 17.79 -7.15
C ASN A 363 -7.00 18.80 -6.06
N PRO A 364 -7.95 19.71 -6.36
CA PRO A 364 -8.27 20.81 -5.45
C PRO A 364 -9.07 20.40 -4.21
N HIS A 365 -9.57 19.16 -4.14
CA HIS A 365 -10.55 18.75 -3.12
C HIS A 365 -10.06 17.66 -2.16
N ASP A 366 -8.90 17.06 -2.41
CA ASP A 366 -8.40 16.00 -1.52
C ASP A 366 -7.84 16.55 -0.21
N CYS A 367 -7.44 17.82 -0.18
CA CYS A 367 -7.01 18.50 1.04
C CYS A 367 -8.13 19.34 1.64
N ARG A 368 -8.08 19.51 2.97
CA ARG A 368 -8.95 20.42 3.71
C ARG A 368 -8.84 21.82 3.13
N ALA A 369 -9.98 22.51 3.06
CA ALA A 369 -10.01 23.89 2.63
C ALA A 369 -9.15 24.76 3.56
N SER A 370 -8.35 25.62 2.96
CA SER A 370 -7.52 26.59 3.66
C SER A 370 -8.05 28.00 3.41
N ALA A 371 -8.06 28.86 4.43
CA ALA A 371 -8.45 30.26 4.28
C ALA A 371 -7.54 31.02 3.29
N LEU A 372 -6.28 30.58 3.18
CA LEU A 372 -5.29 31.12 2.25
C LEU A 372 -5.30 30.42 0.88
N ASN A 373 -6.27 29.51 0.64
CA ASN A 373 -6.41 28.73 -0.59
C ASN A 373 -5.16 27.91 -0.95
N HIS A 374 -4.36 27.53 0.06
CA HIS A 374 -3.23 26.61 -0.10
C HIS A 374 -3.71 25.26 -0.64
N LYS A 375 -2.96 24.71 -1.59
CA LYS A 375 -3.28 23.44 -2.26
C LYS A 375 -2.55 22.28 -1.61
N CYS A 376 -3.05 21.08 -1.85
CA CYS A 376 -2.31 19.83 -1.61
C CYS A 376 -0.90 19.90 -2.20
N PHE A 377 0.05 19.22 -1.58
CA PHE A 377 1.33 18.93 -2.21
C PHE A 377 1.19 17.82 -3.25
N LEU A 378 1.99 17.91 -4.32
CA LEU A 378 2.12 16.94 -5.38
C LEU A 378 3.47 16.22 -5.25
N ALA A 379 3.45 14.89 -5.24
CA ALA A 379 4.63 14.03 -5.21
C ALA A 379 4.42 12.79 -6.10
N GLY A 380 5.38 11.86 -6.09
CA GLY A 380 5.28 10.57 -6.77
C GLY A 380 4.16 9.66 -6.23
N ASP A 381 3.89 9.75 -4.92
CA ASP A 381 2.79 9.07 -4.27
C ASP A 381 1.65 10.04 -3.88
N VAL A 382 0.41 9.58 -4.03
CA VAL A 382 -0.79 10.40 -3.77
C VAL A 382 -1.10 10.58 -2.29
N ARG A 383 -0.49 9.77 -1.41
CA ARG A 383 -0.64 9.82 0.05
C ARG A 383 0.32 10.81 0.71
N VAL A 384 1.07 11.61 -0.06
CA VAL A 384 2.00 12.61 0.48
C VAL A 384 1.37 13.58 1.48
N ASN A 385 0.06 13.85 1.37
CA ASN A 385 -0.66 14.74 2.27
C ASN A 385 -1.35 14.00 3.45
N GLU A 386 -1.13 12.69 3.62
CA GLU A 386 -1.80 11.90 4.67
C GLU A 386 -1.48 12.41 6.07
N ASN A 387 -0.24 12.79 6.37
CA ASN A 387 0.06 13.49 7.62
C ASN A 387 1.23 14.46 7.44
N VAL A 388 1.38 15.40 8.38
CA VAL A 388 2.43 16.42 8.28
C VAL A 388 3.84 15.82 8.26
N GLY A 389 4.06 14.72 8.98
CA GLY A 389 5.35 14.01 8.98
C GLY A 389 5.72 13.47 7.60
N LEU A 390 4.76 12.86 6.89
CA LEU A 390 4.96 12.40 5.52
C LEU A 390 5.25 13.56 4.57
N MET A 391 4.53 14.68 4.67
CA MET A 391 4.78 15.87 3.84
C MET A 391 6.23 16.38 4.02
N VAL A 392 6.73 16.41 5.26
CA VAL A 392 8.12 16.75 5.57
C VAL A 392 9.08 15.73 4.95
N MET A 393 8.82 14.43 5.13
CA MET A 393 9.66 13.36 4.59
C MET A 393 9.78 13.43 3.05
N HIS A 394 8.66 13.58 2.34
CA HIS A 394 8.69 13.75 0.88
C HIS A 394 9.46 15.02 0.46
N THR A 395 9.31 16.13 1.21
CA THR A 395 10.03 17.37 0.92
C THR A 395 11.53 17.19 1.08
N LEU A 396 11.99 16.49 2.14
CA LEU A 396 13.41 16.20 2.36
C LEU A 396 14.04 15.44 1.20
N TRP A 397 13.39 14.39 0.71
CA TRP A 397 13.90 13.61 -0.40
C TRP A 397 13.94 14.36 -1.74
N VAL A 398 12.99 15.27 -1.99
CA VAL A 398 13.02 16.14 -3.17
C VAL A 398 14.13 17.18 -3.07
N ARG A 399 14.34 17.77 -1.88
CA ARG A 399 15.48 18.65 -1.62
C ARG A 399 16.80 17.92 -1.84
N GLU A 400 16.92 16.67 -1.40
CA GLU A 400 18.13 15.86 -1.58
C GLU A 400 18.39 15.54 -3.06
N HIS A 401 17.36 15.18 -3.82
CA HIS A 401 17.48 15.04 -5.27
C HIS A 401 18.03 16.32 -5.91
N ASN A 402 17.45 17.48 -5.60
CA ASN A 402 17.88 18.74 -6.18
C ASN A 402 19.30 19.13 -5.74
N ARG A 403 19.71 18.80 -4.51
CA ARG A 403 21.10 18.98 -4.04
C ARG A 403 22.08 18.16 -4.88
N ILE A 404 21.85 16.85 -5.00
CA ILE A 404 22.71 15.93 -5.75
C ILE A 404 22.75 16.31 -7.25
N ALA A 405 21.62 16.65 -7.86
CA ALA A 405 21.57 17.06 -9.27
C ALA A 405 22.42 18.31 -9.55
N ARG A 406 22.39 19.31 -8.66
CA ARG A 406 23.23 20.52 -8.77
C ARG A 406 24.73 20.20 -8.65
N GLU A 407 25.09 19.29 -7.73
CA GLU A 407 26.47 18.83 -7.57
C GLU A 407 26.95 18.05 -8.79
N LEU A 408 26.14 17.12 -9.30
CA LEU A 408 26.44 16.36 -10.51
C LEU A 408 26.59 17.25 -11.75
N LEU A 409 25.79 18.30 -11.87
CA LEU A 409 25.92 19.29 -12.95
C LEU A 409 27.24 20.07 -12.83
N THR A 410 27.66 20.41 -11.62
CA THR A 410 28.93 21.11 -11.37
C THR A 410 30.12 20.24 -11.77
N ILE A 411 30.07 18.95 -11.46
CA ILE A 411 31.12 17.97 -11.80
C ILE A 411 31.07 17.58 -13.28
N ASN A 412 29.87 17.46 -13.86
CA ASN A 412 29.64 17.02 -15.24
C ASN A 412 28.81 18.07 -16.03
N PRO A 413 29.38 19.24 -16.38
CA PRO A 413 28.64 20.28 -17.10
C PRO A 413 28.14 19.87 -18.49
N HIS A 414 28.68 18.76 -19.03
CA HIS A 414 28.34 18.21 -20.34
C HIS A 414 27.14 17.25 -20.29
N TRP A 415 26.63 16.89 -19.11
CA TRP A 415 25.47 16.00 -18.99
C TRP A 415 24.18 16.73 -19.35
N THR A 416 23.34 16.07 -20.15
CA THR A 416 21.99 16.55 -20.47
C THR A 416 21.07 16.48 -19.26
N ASP A 417 19.97 17.25 -19.27
CA ASP A 417 18.91 17.20 -18.25
C ASP A 417 18.46 15.78 -17.88
N ASP A 418 18.14 14.95 -18.89
CA ASP A 418 17.71 13.57 -18.67
C ASP A 418 18.77 12.69 -18.00
N HIS A 419 20.06 12.92 -18.33
CA HIS A 419 21.15 12.16 -17.75
C HIS A 419 21.37 12.54 -16.28
N LEU A 420 21.33 13.84 -15.97
CA LEU A 420 21.38 14.34 -14.59
C LEU A 420 20.22 13.81 -13.76
N PHE A 421 19.01 13.86 -14.31
CA PHE A 421 17.82 13.37 -13.63
C PHE A 421 17.91 11.87 -13.31
N GLU A 422 18.22 11.03 -14.31
CA GLU A 422 18.25 9.58 -14.12
C GLU A 422 19.43 9.10 -13.27
N GLU A 423 20.61 9.74 -13.34
CA GLU A 423 21.71 9.44 -12.41
C GLU A 423 21.37 9.85 -10.98
N THR A 424 20.83 11.05 -10.77
CA THR A 424 20.37 11.49 -9.45
C THR A 424 19.31 10.53 -8.90
N ARG A 425 18.30 10.17 -9.70
CA ARG A 425 17.27 9.20 -9.32
C ARG A 425 17.85 7.85 -8.92
N ARG A 426 18.88 7.38 -9.64
CA ARG A 426 19.58 6.14 -9.32
C ARG A 426 20.31 6.20 -7.98
N ILE A 427 20.94 7.34 -7.66
CA ILE A 427 21.61 7.56 -6.37
C ILE A 427 20.60 7.61 -5.23
N ILE A 428 19.53 8.39 -5.37
CA ILE A 428 18.45 8.48 -4.37
C ILE A 428 17.82 7.11 -4.08
N GLY A 429 17.58 6.30 -5.13
CA GLY A 429 17.10 4.93 -4.95
C GLY A 429 18.10 4.05 -4.18
N ALA A 430 19.41 4.25 -4.37
CA ALA A 430 20.44 3.53 -3.62
C ALA A 430 20.54 4.00 -2.17
N GLU A 431 20.42 5.31 -1.90
CA GLU A 431 20.36 5.87 -0.55
C GLU A 431 19.16 5.32 0.23
N LEU A 432 17.97 5.34 -0.39
CA LEU A 432 16.74 4.81 0.21
C LEU A 432 16.86 3.32 0.54
N GLN A 433 17.40 2.52 -0.39
CA GLN A 433 17.72 1.11 -0.13
C GLN A 433 18.70 0.96 1.02
N HIS A 434 19.81 1.71 1.00
CA HIS A 434 20.85 1.59 2.02
C HIS A 434 20.30 1.88 3.41
N VAL A 435 19.65 3.03 3.61
CA VAL A 435 19.08 3.43 4.91
C VAL A 435 18.00 2.45 5.37
N THR A 436 17.20 1.91 4.44
CA THR A 436 16.18 0.91 4.76
C THR A 436 16.82 -0.36 5.34
N TYR A 437 17.83 -0.91 4.68
CA TYR A 437 18.47 -2.16 5.10
C TYR A 437 19.47 -1.96 6.27
N SER A 438 20.07 -0.78 6.43
CA SER A 438 21.06 -0.49 7.47
C SER A 438 20.49 0.08 8.77
N GLU A 439 19.38 0.82 8.72
CA GLU A 439 18.81 1.51 9.89
C GLU A 439 17.39 1.05 10.22
N LEU A 440 16.48 1.05 9.22
CA LEU A 440 15.07 0.76 9.45
C LEU A 440 14.83 -0.72 9.81
N LEU A 441 15.26 -1.66 8.98
CA LEU A 441 15.01 -3.08 9.19
C LEU A 441 15.66 -3.61 10.49
N PRO A 442 16.90 -3.26 10.86
CA PRO A 442 17.47 -3.69 12.14
C PRO A 442 16.68 -3.20 13.35
N ALA A 443 16.16 -1.97 13.32
CA ALA A 443 15.37 -1.41 14.39
C ALA A 443 14.01 -2.13 14.56
N LEU A 444 13.41 -2.58 13.45
CA LEU A 444 12.11 -3.25 13.46
C LEU A 444 12.19 -4.76 13.72
N LEU A 445 13.11 -5.45 13.04
CA LEU A 445 13.18 -6.92 13.02
C LEU A 445 14.28 -7.49 13.90
N GLY A 446 15.25 -6.65 14.29
CA GLY A 446 16.44 -7.07 15.03
C GLY A 446 17.48 -7.77 14.15
N ASN A 447 18.76 -7.60 14.53
CA ASN A 447 19.91 -8.12 13.78
C ASN A 447 19.92 -9.64 13.57
N GLN A 448 19.25 -10.40 14.44
CA GLN A 448 19.16 -11.85 14.29
C GLN A 448 18.36 -12.26 13.04
N VAL A 449 17.22 -11.60 12.81
CA VAL A 449 16.36 -11.86 11.65
C VAL A 449 17.08 -11.45 10.37
N LEU A 450 17.72 -10.27 10.35
CA LEU A 450 18.44 -9.82 9.17
C LEU A 450 19.58 -10.76 8.77
N ARG A 451 20.33 -11.30 9.74
CA ARG A 451 21.35 -12.32 9.47
C ARG A 451 20.76 -13.62 8.93
N GLN A 452 19.62 -14.06 9.46
CA GLN A 452 18.96 -15.28 9.01
C GLN A 452 18.55 -15.21 7.53
N PHE A 453 18.17 -14.02 7.06
CA PHE A 453 17.69 -13.79 5.69
C PHE A 453 18.71 -13.10 4.76
N ASP A 454 19.97 -12.95 5.17
CA ASP A 454 21.05 -12.24 4.42
C ASP A 454 20.61 -10.84 3.94
N LEU A 455 19.93 -10.09 4.82
CA LEU A 455 19.40 -8.74 4.53
C LEU A 455 20.35 -7.61 4.97
N GLN A 456 21.49 -7.94 5.58
CA GLN A 456 22.43 -6.92 6.03
C GLN A 456 23.27 -6.40 4.85
N PRO A 457 23.47 -5.07 4.73
CA PRO A 457 24.49 -4.54 3.84
C PRO A 457 25.87 -5.16 4.13
N ARG A 458 26.69 -5.32 3.10
CA ARG A 458 28.04 -5.89 3.25
C ARG A 458 28.93 -4.91 4.03
N GLU A 459 29.53 -5.37 5.13
CA GLU A 459 30.38 -4.56 6.02
C GLU A 459 31.71 -4.15 5.36
N ASP A 460 32.19 -4.93 4.39
CA ASP A 460 33.47 -4.71 3.70
C ASP A 460 33.37 -3.77 2.48
N SER A 461 32.24 -3.08 2.32
CA SER A 461 31.94 -2.24 1.15
C SER A 461 31.98 -2.99 -0.19
N SER A 462 31.91 -4.32 -0.18
CA SER A 462 31.83 -5.13 -1.40
C SER A 462 30.43 -5.10 -2.01
N PHE A 463 30.35 -5.40 -3.32
CA PHE A 463 29.07 -5.48 -4.01
C PHE A 463 28.29 -6.74 -3.62
N TYR A 464 26.98 -6.59 -3.48
CA TYR A 464 26.07 -7.73 -3.42
C TYR A 464 25.89 -8.35 -4.80
N HIS A 465 26.15 -9.66 -4.93
CA HIS A 465 26.05 -10.41 -6.19
C HIS A 465 24.91 -11.45 -6.20
N GLY A 466 24.00 -11.41 -5.21
CA GLY A 466 22.94 -12.41 -5.03
C GLY A 466 21.64 -12.15 -5.79
N TYR A 467 21.67 -11.38 -6.88
CA TYR A 467 20.47 -11.24 -7.73
C TYR A 467 20.07 -12.60 -8.32
N ASP A 468 18.82 -13.02 -8.07
CA ASP A 468 18.25 -14.26 -8.62
C ASP A 468 17.09 -13.92 -9.56
N ILE A 469 17.26 -14.29 -10.84
CA ILE A 469 16.26 -14.08 -11.89
C ILE A 469 14.98 -14.90 -11.69
N ASN A 470 15.02 -15.95 -10.86
CA ASN A 470 13.87 -16.81 -10.59
C ASN A 470 13.03 -16.33 -9.40
N LEU A 471 13.53 -15.35 -8.64
CA LEU A 471 12.81 -14.76 -7.52
C LEU A 471 11.77 -13.76 -8.03
N ASN A 472 10.52 -13.89 -7.57
CA ASN A 472 9.48 -12.90 -7.84
C ASN A 472 9.56 -11.76 -6.81
N PRO A 473 9.98 -10.55 -7.20
CA PRO A 473 10.08 -9.39 -6.30
C PRO A 473 8.74 -8.73 -5.96
N GLY A 474 7.61 -9.26 -6.43
CA GLY A 474 6.30 -8.66 -6.17
C GLY A 474 5.96 -8.61 -4.69
N THR A 475 5.45 -7.46 -4.23
CA THR A 475 4.97 -7.30 -2.86
C THR A 475 3.86 -8.31 -2.59
N SER A 476 3.90 -8.96 -1.42
CA SER A 476 2.86 -9.94 -1.08
C SER A 476 1.57 -9.26 -0.58
N ASN A 477 0.43 -9.88 -0.86
CA ASN A 477 -0.89 -9.41 -0.43
C ASN A 477 -0.98 -9.39 1.10
N ALA A 478 -0.39 -10.40 1.75
CA ALA A 478 -0.30 -10.48 3.20
C ALA A 478 0.47 -9.27 3.77
N PHE A 479 1.64 -8.96 3.21
CA PHE A 479 2.43 -7.81 3.65
C PHE A 479 1.66 -6.48 3.51
N ALA A 480 1.06 -6.23 2.34
CA ALA A 480 0.30 -5.00 2.10
C ALA A 480 -0.96 -4.88 2.98
N ALA A 481 -1.56 -6.01 3.38
CA ALA A 481 -2.78 -6.02 4.20
C ALA A 481 -2.51 -5.96 5.71
N SER A 482 -1.42 -6.56 6.21
CA SER A 482 -1.15 -6.67 7.66
C SER A 482 0.04 -5.85 8.13
N VAL A 483 1.20 -6.00 7.50
CA VAL A 483 2.45 -5.36 7.98
C VAL A 483 2.38 -3.85 7.79
N GLY A 484 1.85 -3.37 6.68
CA GLY A 484 1.62 -1.92 6.49
C GLY A 484 0.74 -1.30 7.58
N ALA A 485 -0.26 -2.04 8.07
CA ALA A 485 -1.18 -1.56 9.09
C ALA A 485 -0.55 -1.51 10.50
N SER A 486 0.50 -2.29 10.79
CA SER A 486 1.13 -2.28 12.12
C SER A 486 1.90 -1.00 12.41
N PHE A 487 2.26 -0.21 11.39
CA PHE A 487 2.92 1.08 11.62
C PHE A 487 1.98 2.14 12.16
N TYR A 488 0.67 1.97 12.00
CA TYR A 488 -0.31 2.88 12.60
C TYR A 488 -0.30 2.83 14.14
N SER A 489 0.10 1.71 14.77
CA SER A 489 0.26 1.68 16.24
C SER A 489 1.49 2.44 16.71
N MET A 490 2.47 2.70 15.84
CA MET A 490 3.65 3.51 16.16
C MET A 490 3.40 5.03 16.06
N MET A 491 2.26 5.44 15.48
CA MET A 491 1.95 6.85 15.26
C MET A 491 1.54 7.54 16.57
N PRO A 492 2.11 8.73 16.88
CA PRO A 492 1.74 9.48 18.07
C PRO A 492 0.35 10.13 17.92
N SER A 493 -0.28 10.51 19.04
CA SER A 493 -1.48 11.34 19.00
C SER A 493 -1.19 12.77 18.50
N HIS A 494 0.01 13.27 18.75
CA HIS A 494 0.45 14.62 18.39
C HIS A 494 1.83 14.62 17.76
N PHE A 495 2.07 15.52 16.82
CA PHE A 495 3.42 15.95 16.44
C PHE A 495 3.82 17.14 17.30
N PHE A 496 4.85 17.00 18.12
CA PHE A 496 5.43 18.15 18.84
C PHE A 496 6.29 19.00 17.90
N LEU A 497 6.19 20.32 18.03
CA LEU A 497 6.97 21.29 17.28
C LEU A 497 8.14 21.77 18.14
N TYR A 498 9.34 21.78 17.58
CA TYR A 498 10.55 22.13 18.30
C TYR A 498 11.32 23.24 17.60
N SER A 499 11.81 24.22 18.36
CA SER A 499 12.73 25.24 17.82
C SER A 499 14.15 24.99 18.31
N GLN A 500 15.15 25.42 17.53
CA GLN A 500 16.51 25.53 18.06
C GLN A 500 16.49 26.51 19.24
N SER A 501 17.08 26.11 20.37
CA SER A 501 17.09 26.93 21.57
C SER A 501 17.90 28.20 21.36
N SER A 502 17.31 29.36 21.68
CA SER A 502 17.97 30.67 21.65
C SER A 502 18.90 30.89 22.87
N GLY A 503 19.09 29.90 23.74
CA GLY A 503 19.72 30.03 25.05
C GLY A 503 21.18 29.54 25.14
N LEU A 504 22.10 30.50 25.14
CA LEU A 504 23.39 30.56 25.87
C LEU A 504 24.24 29.28 26.03
N LYS A 505 25.30 29.20 25.22
CA LYS A 505 26.74 29.02 25.54
C LYS A 505 27.21 28.23 26.79
N ASP A 506 26.43 27.35 27.40
CA ASP A 506 26.94 26.42 28.41
C ASP A 506 26.89 24.97 27.91
N ARG A 507 27.91 24.20 28.28
CA ARG A 507 28.44 23.02 27.56
C ARG A 507 27.58 21.75 27.68
N THR A 508 26.26 21.88 27.69
CA THR A 508 25.30 20.79 27.62
C THR A 508 24.58 20.84 26.29
N ILE A 509 24.46 19.71 25.59
CA ILE A 509 23.77 19.60 24.29
C ILE A 509 22.40 20.30 24.42
N PRO A 510 22.15 21.40 23.68
CA PRO A 510 20.89 22.13 23.81
C PRO A 510 19.74 21.20 23.46
N LYS A 511 18.89 20.89 24.44
CA LYS A 511 17.62 20.22 24.14
C LYS A 511 16.74 21.27 23.45
N PRO A 512 16.21 20.99 22.26
CA PRO A 512 15.38 21.97 21.57
C PRO A 512 14.11 22.27 22.40
N ASP A 513 13.64 23.50 22.33
CA ASP A 513 12.48 23.96 23.09
C ASP A 513 11.20 23.55 22.37
N THR A 514 10.25 22.93 23.08
CA THR A 514 8.91 22.66 22.52
C THR A 514 8.16 23.98 22.36
N VAL A 515 7.81 24.33 21.13
CA VAL A 515 7.13 25.58 20.78
C VAL A 515 5.65 25.39 20.45
N GLY A 516 5.18 24.14 20.36
CA GLY A 516 3.78 23.80 20.12
C GLY A 516 3.57 22.32 19.85
N SER A 517 2.36 21.96 19.44
CA SER A 517 2.01 20.62 18.95
C SER A 517 0.86 20.69 17.95
N MET A 518 0.73 19.66 17.13
CA MET A 518 -0.39 19.46 16.21
C MET A 518 -0.98 18.07 16.43
N GLN A 519 -2.30 17.97 16.60
CA GLN A 519 -2.99 16.67 16.64
C GLN A 519 -2.88 15.97 15.28
N ILE A 520 -2.52 14.70 15.25
CA ILE A 520 -2.31 13.99 13.98
C ILE A 520 -3.57 13.97 13.12
N SER A 521 -4.74 13.77 13.73
CA SER A 521 -6.04 13.79 13.06
C SER A 521 -6.37 15.14 12.41
N GLU A 522 -5.83 16.26 12.93
CA GLU A 522 -6.00 17.60 12.37
C GLU A 522 -5.02 17.88 11.23
N THR A 523 -3.89 17.16 11.18
CA THR A 523 -2.91 17.28 10.08
C THR A 523 -3.30 16.47 8.84
N HIS A 524 -4.27 15.57 8.95
CA HIS A 524 -4.67 14.66 7.88
C HIS A 524 -5.23 15.44 6.68
N PHE A 525 -4.53 15.35 5.56
CA PHE A 525 -4.82 16.11 4.33
C PHE A 525 -4.91 17.63 4.56
N TYR A 526 -4.07 18.17 5.44
CA TYR A 526 -4.03 19.60 5.76
C TYR A 526 -2.60 20.16 5.67
N PRO A 527 -2.16 20.61 4.48
CA PRO A 527 -0.79 21.07 4.26
C PRO A 527 -0.52 22.50 4.71
N GLU A 528 -1.56 23.28 5.05
CA GLU A 528 -1.46 24.71 5.37
C GLU A 528 -0.36 25.05 6.39
N PRO A 529 -0.15 24.30 7.48
CA PRO A 529 0.87 24.66 8.46
C PRO A 529 2.30 24.69 7.88
N LEU A 530 2.61 23.86 6.87
CA LEU A 530 3.95 23.80 6.27
C LEU A 530 4.27 24.97 5.35
N TYR A 531 3.28 25.77 4.94
CA TYR A 531 3.53 27.00 4.19
C TYR A 531 4.09 28.13 5.07
N LYS A 532 4.01 27.99 6.40
CA LYS A 532 4.63 28.92 7.33
C LYS A 532 6.13 28.62 7.45
N GLU A 533 6.94 29.65 7.25
CA GLU A 533 8.40 29.57 7.39
C GLU A 533 8.80 29.02 8.77
N GLY A 534 9.77 28.09 8.78
CA GLY A 534 10.27 27.42 9.98
C GLY A 534 9.43 26.24 10.48
N THR A 535 8.17 26.08 10.02
CA THR A 535 7.32 24.99 10.52
C THR A 535 7.79 23.61 10.04
N LEU A 536 8.32 23.49 8.83
CA LEU A 536 8.92 22.24 8.34
C LEU A 536 10.07 21.80 9.26
N GLU A 537 10.98 22.72 9.58
CA GLU A 537 12.12 22.47 10.45
C GLU A 537 11.66 22.12 11.88
N GLN A 538 10.60 22.77 12.36
CA GLN A 538 10.02 22.47 13.67
C GLN A 538 9.42 21.07 13.77
N VAL A 539 8.70 20.64 12.73
CA VAL A 539 8.14 19.28 12.64
C VAL A 539 9.28 18.26 12.53
N LEU A 540 10.30 18.53 11.71
CA LEU A 540 11.46 17.66 11.57
C LEU A 540 12.19 17.47 12.90
N LEU A 541 12.48 18.56 13.61
CA LEU A 541 13.08 18.50 14.95
C LEU A 541 12.17 17.75 15.94
N GLY A 542 10.86 17.91 15.83
CA GLY A 542 9.88 17.12 16.57
C GLY A 542 10.03 15.63 16.31
N MET A 543 10.01 15.22 15.04
CA MET A 543 10.13 13.84 14.63
C MET A 543 11.42 13.18 15.15
N THR A 544 12.53 13.91 15.23
CA THR A 544 13.81 13.39 15.73
C THR A 544 13.93 13.34 17.25
N ASN A 545 13.15 14.15 17.99
CA ASN A 545 13.24 14.26 19.46
C ASN A 545 12.08 13.60 20.20
N GLN A 546 10.94 13.41 19.53
CA GLN A 546 9.77 12.75 20.08
C GLN A 546 9.87 11.24 19.88
N ASN A 547 9.56 10.48 20.92
CA ASN A 547 9.46 9.03 20.84
C ASN A 547 8.23 8.62 20.02
N ALA A 548 8.39 7.62 19.14
CA ALA A 548 7.26 6.94 18.53
C ALA A 548 6.48 6.15 19.59
N GLN A 549 5.25 5.76 19.28
CA GLN A 549 4.55 4.75 20.05
C GLN A 549 5.16 3.36 19.77
N SER A 550 4.93 2.41 20.67
CA SER A 550 5.39 1.03 20.52
C SER A 550 4.56 0.33 19.44
N MET A 551 5.18 -0.58 18.68
CA MET A 551 4.45 -1.42 17.75
C MET A 551 3.77 -2.55 18.53
N ASP A 552 2.56 -2.28 19.03
CA ASP A 552 1.78 -3.20 19.85
C ASP A 552 0.28 -3.16 19.49
N GLU A 553 -0.56 -3.78 20.32
CA GLU A 553 -2.01 -3.80 20.13
C GLU A 553 -2.69 -2.46 20.40
N PHE A 554 -2.02 -1.47 20.99
CA PHE A 554 -2.63 -0.19 21.32
C PHE A 554 -2.59 0.75 20.12
N ILE A 555 -3.70 1.43 19.87
CA ILE A 555 -3.80 2.43 18.79
C ILE A 555 -4.40 3.68 19.41
N THR A 556 -3.75 4.82 19.19
CA THR A 556 -4.21 6.11 19.73
C THR A 556 -5.62 6.45 19.24
N ARG A 557 -6.40 7.13 20.07
CA ARG A 557 -7.75 7.62 19.71
C ARG A 557 -7.77 8.39 18.40
N GLU A 558 -6.74 9.17 18.16
CA GLU A 558 -6.62 9.95 16.92
C GLU A 558 -6.62 9.06 15.68
N MET A 559 -5.98 7.88 15.75
CA MET A 559 -5.84 6.97 14.62
C MET A 559 -7.01 5.99 14.45
N ASN A 560 -7.70 5.60 15.54
CA ASN A 560 -8.78 4.60 15.49
C ASN A 560 -10.21 5.19 15.55
N ASN A 561 -10.40 6.43 15.99
CA ASN A 561 -11.71 7.08 16.13
C ASN A 561 -11.78 8.36 15.32
N ASN A 562 -10.93 9.35 15.61
CA ASN A 562 -11.09 10.70 15.08
C ASN A 562 -10.83 10.79 13.56
N LEU A 563 -9.99 9.90 13.00
CA LEU A 563 -9.83 9.77 11.54
C LEU A 563 -11.05 9.15 10.83
N LEU A 564 -11.99 8.55 11.57
CA LEU A 564 -13.13 7.78 11.04
C LEU A 564 -14.48 8.38 11.40
N GLU A 565 -14.56 9.21 12.44
CA GLU A 565 -15.82 9.75 12.97
C GLU A 565 -16.26 10.99 12.21
N ASP A 566 -17.32 10.84 11.43
CA ASP A 566 -18.09 11.94 10.83
C ASP A 566 -19.27 12.28 11.75
N ALA A 567 -19.41 13.54 12.17
CA ALA A 567 -20.52 13.96 13.03
C ALA A 567 -21.88 13.82 12.30
N ASP A 568 -21.91 13.98 10.98
CA ASP A 568 -23.12 14.02 10.15
C ASP A 568 -23.50 12.68 9.48
N GLU A 569 -22.56 11.73 9.28
CA GLU A 569 -22.86 10.41 8.69
C GLU A 569 -23.43 9.39 9.70
N SER A 570 -23.65 9.81 10.96
CA SER A 570 -24.17 9.02 12.09
C SER A 570 -25.61 8.47 11.93
N ARG A 571 -26.22 8.62 10.76
CA ARG A 571 -27.58 8.13 10.44
C ARG A 571 -27.52 7.03 9.39
N CYS A 572 -27.43 5.77 9.83
CA CYS A 572 -27.64 4.61 8.96
C CYS A 572 -29.15 4.27 8.86
N PRO A 573 -29.83 4.47 7.71
CA PRO A 573 -31.19 4.00 7.53
C PRO A 573 -31.15 2.56 7.04
N LEU A 574 -30.91 1.62 7.95
CA LEU A 574 -31.18 0.20 7.71
C LEU A 574 -31.96 -0.38 8.89
N LYS A 575 -33.25 -0.05 8.92
CA LYS A 575 -34.30 -0.97 9.38
C LYS A 575 -35.22 -1.22 8.19
N VAL A 576 -35.11 -2.40 7.59
CA VAL A 576 -36.15 -3.39 7.23
C VAL A 576 -35.47 -4.54 6.50
#